data_AF-A0A819V2I6-F1
#
_entry.id   AF-A0A819V2I6-F1
#
_cell.length_a   1.000
_cell.length_b   1.000
_cell.length_c   1.000
_cell.angle_alpha   90.00
_cell.angle_beta   90.00
_cell.angle_gamma   90.00
#
_symmetry.space_group_name_H-M   'P 1'
#
loop_
_entity.id
_entity.type
_entity.pdbx_description
1 polymer ?
#
loop_
_entity_poly.entity_id
_entity_poly.type
_entity_poly.pdbx_seq_one_letter_code
_entity_poly.pdbx_strand_id
1 'polypeptide(L)'
;WKYCINIFDTPDKVRLGKCNLIEEVIIDEDKLIKFSGAAEMLIAKAVSQLPEKTPGEESIVIELFACALRQLSTIIPDNAGYDSAKLIANLRAAHTSGKSAFGLDMEKGITADMVELGILESFHLKRQVVIRAAKAAEMALCLDNII
;
A
#
# COMPACT_ATOMS: atom_id res chain seq x y z
N TRP A 1 -21.30 13.63 -11.11
CA TRP A 1 -22.32 13.93 -10.07
C TRP A 1 -23.07 12.74 -9.48
N LYS A 2 -23.14 11.54 -10.11
CA LYS A 2 -23.84 10.36 -9.52
C LYS A 2 -22.94 9.29 -8.90
N TYR A 3 -21.61 9.46 -8.94
CA TYR A 3 -20.65 8.44 -8.46
C TYR A 3 -19.79 8.88 -7.26
N CYS A 4 -19.72 10.17 -6.91
CA CYS A 4 -18.93 10.64 -5.75
C CYS A 4 -19.68 10.58 -4.40
N ILE A 5 -20.94 10.12 -4.37
CA ILE A 5 -21.79 10.20 -3.17
C ILE A 5 -21.75 8.89 -2.34
N ASN A 6 -21.27 7.78 -2.88
CA ASN A 6 -21.45 6.47 -2.21
C ASN A 6 -20.34 6.05 -1.24
N ILE A 7 -19.25 6.81 -1.11
CA ILE A 7 -18.21 6.55 -0.09
C ILE A 7 -18.54 7.22 1.27
N PHE A 8 -19.38 8.26 1.27
CA PHE A 8 -19.67 9.06 2.46
C PHE A 8 -20.70 8.40 3.42
N ASP A 9 -21.73 7.75 2.89
CA ASP A 9 -22.89 7.33 3.71
C ASP A 9 -22.76 5.94 4.35
N THR A 10 -21.80 5.11 3.92
CA THR A 10 -21.59 3.77 4.52
C THR A 10 -20.10 3.42 4.63
N PRO A 11 -19.40 3.88 5.70
CA PRO A 11 -18.03 3.46 5.97
C PRO A 11 -17.89 1.93 6.13
N ASP A 12 -18.99 1.24 6.47
CA ASP A 12 -19.05 -0.22 6.61
C ASP A 12 -19.07 -0.99 5.28
N LYS A 13 -19.33 -0.31 4.15
CA LYS A 13 -19.37 -0.91 2.81
C LYS A 13 -18.07 -0.72 2.01
N VAL A 14 -17.13 0.09 2.50
CA VAL A 14 -15.80 0.22 1.90
C VAL A 14 -15.04 -1.09 2.15
N ARG A 15 -15.16 -2.03 1.22
CA ARG A 15 -14.32 -3.23 1.19
C ARG A 15 -12.92 -2.83 0.73
N LEU A 16 -12.13 -2.27 1.66
CA LEU A 16 -10.67 -2.32 1.54
C LEU A 16 -10.32 -3.78 1.26
N GLY A 17 -9.65 -4.05 0.14
CA GLY A 17 -9.27 -5.40 -0.26
C GLY A 17 -8.72 -6.16 0.95
N LYS A 18 -9.31 -7.30 1.28
CA LYS A 18 -8.88 -8.10 2.42
C LYS A 18 -7.59 -8.81 2.03
N CYS A 19 -6.44 -8.34 2.53
CA CYS A 19 -5.18 -9.06 2.41
C CYS A 19 -5.16 -10.13 3.52
N ASN A 20 -5.28 -11.40 3.15
CA ASN A 20 -5.32 -12.52 4.10
C ASN A 20 -3.97 -12.79 4.82
N LEU A 21 -2.88 -12.13 4.40
CA LEU A 21 -1.53 -12.33 4.92
C LEU A 21 -0.87 -10.98 5.24
N ILE A 22 -1.38 -10.31 6.27
CA ILE A 22 -0.55 -9.46 7.10
C ILE A 22 -0.29 -10.33 8.34
N GLU A 23 0.94 -10.83 8.50
CA GLU A 23 1.29 -11.55 9.72
C GLU A 23 1.29 -10.54 10.88
N GLU A 24 0.27 -10.67 11.73
CA GLU A 24 0.02 -9.80 12.87
C GLU A 24 0.89 -10.26 14.05
N VAL A 25 1.81 -9.40 14.51
CA VAL A 25 2.48 -9.59 15.80
C VAL A 25 1.82 -8.64 16.79
N ILE A 26 1.18 -9.19 17.81
CA ILE A 26 0.47 -8.42 18.85
C ILE A 26 1.37 -8.33 20.07
N ILE A 27 1.71 -7.10 20.50
CA ILE A 27 2.34 -6.84 21.80
C ILE A 27 1.42 -5.89 22.56
N ASP A 28 0.89 -6.35 23.70
CA ASP A 28 -0.11 -5.68 24.57
C ASP A 28 -1.40 -5.25 23.85
N GLU A 29 -1.38 -4.11 23.13
CA GLU A 29 -2.51 -3.54 22.37
C GLU A 29 -2.09 -2.99 20.98
N ASP A 30 -0.78 -2.99 20.68
CA ASP A 30 -0.25 -2.43 19.45
C ASP A 30 -0.10 -3.51 18.38
N LYS A 31 -0.85 -3.35 17.29
CA LYS A 31 -0.67 -4.15 16.08
C LYS A 31 0.60 -3.68 15.37
N LEU A 32 1.55 -4.58 15.17
CA LEU A 32 2.76 -4.30 14.39
C LEU A 32 2.65 -4.92 12.99
N ILE A 33 3.18 -4.22 11.99
CA ILE A 33 3.37 -4.73 10.64
C ILE A 33 4.83 -4.68 10.25
N LYS A 34 5.19 -5.57 9.34
CA LYS A 34 6.55 -5.70 8.80
C LYS A 34 6.80 -4.55 7.84
N PHE A 35 7.87 -3.81 8.04
CA PHE A 35 8.13 -2.63 7.23
C PHE A 35 9.47 -2.64 6.52
N SER A 36 9.39 -2.37 5.23
CA SER A 36 10.32 -1.56 4.43
C SER A 36 9.84 -1.64 2.97
N GLY A 37 8.75 -0.95 2.64
CA GLY A 37 8.05 -1.09 1.33
C GLY A 37 7.30 -2.41 1.11
N ALA A 38 7.39 -3.35 2.06
CA ALA A 38 6.66 -4.63 2.04
C ALA A 38 5.13 -4.42 2.09
N ALA A 39 4.67 -3.58 3.02
CA ALA A 39 3.25 -3.36 3.26
C ALA A 39 2.57 -2.66 2.07
N GLU A 40 3.19 -1.62 1.52
CA GLU A 40 2.69 -0.90 0.35
C GLU A 40 2.63 -1.80 -0.88
N MET A 41 3.63 -2.67 -1.08
CA MET A 41 3.64 -3.63 -2.18
C MET A 41 2.53 -4.69 -2.04
N LEU A 42 2.26 -5.16 -0.82
CA LEU A 42 1.15 -6.08 -0.53
C LEU A 42 -0.20 -5.43 -0.79
N ILE A 43 -0.39 -4.20 -0.31
CA ILE A 43 -1.63 -3.46 -0.52
C ILE A 43 -1.81 -3.21 -2.01
N ALA A 44 -0.77 -2.76 -2.72
CA ALA A 44 -0.83 -2.55 -4.17
C ALA A 44 -1.18 -3.85 -4.92
N LYS A 45 -0.58 -4.99 -4.55
CA LYS A 45 -0.92 -6.29 -5.13
C LYS A 45 -2.38 -6.67 -4.90
N ALA A 46 -2.88 -6.47 -3.68
CA ALA A 46 -4.28 -6.76 -3.34
C ALA A 46 -5.25 -5.83 -4.09
N VAL A 47 -4.91 -4.55 -4.20
CA VAL A 47 -5.72 -3.54 -4.91
C VAL A 47 -5.74 -3.82 -6.41
N SER A 48 -4.60 -4.15 -7.04
CA SER A 48 -4.54 -4.51 -8.47
C SER A 48 -5.31 -5.79 -8.83
N GLN A 49 -5.73 -6.61 -7.86
CA GLN A 49 -6.56 -7.80 -8.08
C GLN A 49 -8.07 -7.52 -7.93
N LEU A 50 -8.46 -6.35 -7.43
CA LEU A 50 -9.87 -5.94 -7.31
C LEU A 50 -10.57 -5.62 -8.64
N PRO A 51 -9.90 -5.13 -9.71
CA PRO A 51 -10.53 -4.83 -11.00
C PRO A 51 -11.33 -5.99 -11.60
N GLU A 52 -10.95 -7.25 -11.33
CA GLU A 52 -11.71 -8.43 -11.77
C GLU A 52 -13.16 -8.45 -11.24
N LYS A 53 -13.43 -7.73 -10.14
CA LYS A 53 -14.75 -7.63 -9.50
C LYS A 53 -15.51 -6.36 -9.84
N THR A 54 -14.86 -5.34 -10.40
CA THR A 54 -15.44 -4.02 -10.69
C THR A 54 -15.05 -3.56 -12.11
N PRO A 55 -15.81 -3.97 -13.13
CA PRO A 55 -15.57 -3.50 -14.50
C PRO A 55 -15.98 -2.04 -14.68
N GLY A 56 -15.25 -1.31 -15.53
CA GLY A 56 -15.56 0.09 -15.90
C GLY A 56 -14.44 1.08 -15.58
N GLU A 57 -14.74 2.38 -15.62
CA GLU A 57 -13.78 3.47 -15.33
C GLU A 57 -13.20 3.38 -13.91
N GLU A 58 -13.95 2.79 -12.97
CA GLU A 58 -13.49 2.53 -11.60
C GLU A 58 -12.25 1.63 -11.55
N SER A 59 -12.12 0.67 -12.49
CA SER A 59 -10.95 -0.20 -12.57
C SER A 59 -9.65 0.56 -12.85
N ILE A 60 -9.75 1.64 -13.64
CA ILE A 60 -8.61 2.50 -13.98
C ILE A 60 -8.16 3.26 -12.74
N VAL A 61 -9.10 3.80 -11.97
CA VAL A 61 -8.80 4.52 -10.71
C VAL A 61 -8.17 3.59 -9.69
N ILE A 62 -8.67 2.36 -9.58
CA ILE A 62 -8.12 1.32 -8.69
C ILE A 62 -6.66 1.00 -9.05
N GLU A 63 -6.35 0.83 -10.34
CA GLU A 63 -4.99 0.56 -10.77
C GLU A 63 -4.07 1.78 -10.57
N LEU A 64 -4.57 3.00 -10.79
CA LEU A 64 -3.82 4.23 -10.49
C LEU A 64 -3.48 4.34 -9.00
N PHE A 65 -4.42 3.97 -8.12
CA PHE A 65 -4.16 3.93 -6.68
C PHE A 65 -3.10 2.89 -6.31
N ALA A 66 -3.17 1.68 -6.90
CA ALA A 66 -2.13 0.66 -6.74
C ALA A 66 -0.76 1.14 -7.24
N CYS A 67 -0.72 1.91 -8.35
CA CYS A 67 0.50 2.50 -8.87
C CYS A 67 1.10 3.54 -7.90
N ALA A 68 0.27 4.41 -7.33
CA ALA A 68 0.72 5.41 -6.35
C ALA A 68 1.31 4.76 -5.09
N LEU A 69 0.71 3.68 -4.60
CA LEU A 69 1.26 2.92 -3.47
C LEU A 69 2.63 2.31 -3.80
N ARG A 70 2.84 1.82 -5.03
CA ARG A 70 4.14 1.31 -5.47
C ARG A 70 5.20 2.40 -5.52
N GLN A 71 4.83 3.63 -5.90
CA GLN A 71 5.78 4.75 -5.94
C GLN A 71 6.40 5.03 -4.57
N LEU A 72 5.64 4.91 -3.48
CA LEU A 72 6.18 5.08 -2.12
C LEU A 72 7.33 4.12 -1.83
N SER A 73 7.26 2.90 -2.36
CA SER A 73 8.34 1.90 -2.21
C SER A 73 9.53 2.17 -3.14
N THR A 74 9.31 2.83 -4.28
CA THR A 74 10.38 3.18 -5.25
C THR A 74 11.19 4.39 -4.77
N ILE A 75 10.56 5.34 -4.09
CA ILE A 75 11.23 6.58 -3.65
C ILE A 75 12.33 6.30 -2.62
N ILE A 76 12.16 5.29 -1.76
CA ILE A 76 13.16 4.92 -0.73
C ILE A 76 14.50 4.53 -1.38
N PRO A 77 14.57 3.56 -2.31
CA PRO A 77 15.80 3.20 -3.00
C PRO A 77 16.32 4.29 -3.95
N ASP A 78 15.44 5.06 -4.60
CA ASP A 78 15.84 6.20 -5.41
C ASP A 78 16.61 7.24 -4.57
N ASN A 79 16.09 7.58 -3.39
CA ASN A 79 16.73 8.53 -2.48
C ASN A 79 18.06 8.01 -1.91
N ALA A 80 18.21 6.70 -1.79
CA ALA A 80 19.43 6.06 -1.31
C ALA A 80 20.47 5.79 -2.42
N GLY A 81 20.16 6.14 -3.67
CA GLY A 81 21.07 5.95 -4.81
C GLY A 81 21.19 4.51 -5.31
N TYR A 82 20.24 3.65 -4.94
CA TYR A 82 20.17 2.27 -5.44
C TYR A 82 19.32 2.16 -6.72
N ASP A 83 19.51 1.06 -7.46
CA ASP A 83 18.64 0.71 -8.58
C ASP A 83 17.27 0.25 -8.08
N SER A 84 16.34 1.21 -7.98
CA SER A 84 14.96 0.97 -7.55
C SER A 84 14.20 0.04 -8.48
N ALA A 85 14.47 0.05 -9.78
CA ALA A 85 13.79 -0.83 -10.73
C ALA A 85 14.10 -2.30 -10.45
N LYS A 86 15.38 -2.62 -10.21
CA LYS A 86 15.81 -3.98 -9.85
C LYS A 86 15.27 -4.42 -8.48
N LEU A 87 15.32 -3.53 -7.50
CA LEU A 87 14.84 -3.83 -6.14
C LEU A 87 13.33 -4.05 -6.10
N ILE A 88 12.55 -3.21 -6.77
CA ILE A 88 11.09 -3.35 -6.85
C ILE A 88 10.71 -4.60 -7.65
N ALA A 89 11.42 -4.95 -8.72
CA ALA A 89 11.19 -6.18 -9.45
C ALA A 89 11.41 -7.43 -8.57
N ASN A 90 12.51 -7.46 -7.82
CA ASN A 90 12.81 -8.54 -6.88
C ASN A 90 11.77 -8.63 -5.76
N LEU A 91 11.37 -7.48 -5.20
CA LEU A 91 10.36 -7.40 -4.15
C LEU A 91 9.01 -7.94 -4.64
N ARG A 92 8.59 -7.56 -5.86
CA ARG A 92 7.37 -8.08 -6.49
C ARG A 92 7.42 -9.58 -6.72
N ALA A 93 8.57 -10.11 -7.16
CA ALA A 93 8.76 -11.55 -7.34
C ALA A 93 8.66 -12.30 -6.00
N ALA A 94 9.28 -11.80 -4.93
CA ALA A 94 9.21 -12.37 -3.60
C ALA A 94 7.76 -12.39 -3.06
N HIS A 95 7.04 -11.29 -3.22
CA HIS A 95 5.63 -11.16 -2.80
C HIS A 95 4.66 -11.99 -3.64
N THR A 96 4.97 -12.22 -4.91
CA THR A 96 4.22 -13.16 -5.78
C THR A 96 4.42 -14.59 -5.34
N SER A 97 5.63 -14.92 -4.86
CA SER A 97 6.00 -16.23 -4.33
C SER A 97 5.43 -16.54 -2.93
N GLY A 98 4.60 -15.66 -2.37
CA GLY A 98 3.96 -15.86 -1.06
C GLY A 98 4.76 -15.34 0.14
N LYS A 99 5.92 -14.71 -0.08
CA LYS A 99 6.74 -14.11 0.99
C LYS A 99 6.28 -12.68 1.27
N SER A 100 5.27 -12.52 2.12
CA SER A 100 4.73 -11.22 2.54
C SER A 100 5.66 -10.46 3.50
N ALA A 101 6.61 -11.15 4.13
CA ALA A 101 7.55 -10.59 5.10
C ALA A 101 8.72 -9.82 4.48
N PHE A 102 8.93 -9.96 3.16
CA PHE A 102 10.09 -9.38 2.48
C PHE A 102 9.91 -7.88 2.29
N GLY A 103 10.93 -7.10 2.63
CA GLY A 103 11.00 -5.66 2.39
C GLY A 103 12.31 -5.26 1.70
N LEU A 104 12.56 -3.96 1.66
CA LEU A 104 13.80 -3.34 1.17
C LEU A 104 14.79 -3.14 2.31
N ASP A 105 15.91 -3.84 2.31
CA ASP A 105 17.03 -3.53 3.19
C ASP A 105 17.87 -2.43 2.53
N MET A 106 17.84 -1.23 3.12
CA MET A 106 18.53 -0.05 2.61
C MET A 106 19.98 0.05 3.09
N GLU A 107 20.41 -0.72 4.09
CA GLU A 107 21.82 -0.77 4.48
C GLU A 107 22.64 -1.56 3.47
N LYS A 108 22.06 -2.65 2.95
CA LYS A 108 22.70 -3.55 1.98
C LYS A 108 22.23 -3.34 0.55
N GLY A 109 21.13 -2.63 0.34
CA GLY A 109 20.52 -2.45 -0.98
C GLY A 109 20.02 -3.77 -1.56
N ILE A 110 19.37 -4.61 -0.74
CA ILE A 110 18.82 -5.91 -1.15
C ILE A 110 17.39 -6.08 -0.64
N THR A 111 16.66 -7.07 -1.16
CA THR A 111 15.37 -7.48 -0.56
C THR A 111 15.60 -8.55 0.50
N ALA A 112 15.14 -8.33 1.73
CA ALA A 112 15.38 -9.21 2.86
C ALA A 112 14.10 -9.42 3.69
N ASP A 113 14.10 -10.41 4.58
CA ASP A 113 12.99 -10.62 5.51
C ASP A 113 13.06 -9.60 6.65
N MET A 114 11.99 -8.80 6.80
CA MET A 114 11.94 -7.73 7.78
C MET A 114 11.76 -8.25 9.22
N VAL A 115 11.27 -9.48 9.39
CA VAL A 115 11.18 -10.13 10.71
C VAL A 115 12.56 -10.51 11.21
N GLU A 116 13.38 -11.09 10.35
CA GLU A 116 14.76 -11.50 10.70
C GLU A 116 15.64 -10.28 11.01
N LEU A 117 15.41 -9.16 10.32
CA LEU A 117 16.10 -7.90 10.56
C LEU A 117 15.56 -7.14 11.80
N GLY A 118 14.44 -7.57 12.38
CA GLY A 118 13.80 -6.88 13.50
C GLY A 118 13.19 -5.52 13.14
N ILE A 119 12.91 -5.27 11.86
CA ILE A 119 12.35 -4.01 11.37
C ILE A 119 10.83 -4.13 11.33
N LEU A 120 10.17 -3.56 12.34
CA LEU A 120 8.72 -3.56 12.52
C LEU A 120 8.22 -2.12 12.66
N GLU A 121 7.00 -1.87 12.19
CA GLU A 121 6.31 -0.60 12.33
C GLU A 121 4.91 -0.76 12.93
N SER A 122 4.36 0.34 13.44
CA SER A 122 2.98 0.38 13.93
C SER A 122 1.98 0.30 12.76
N PHE A 123 1.10 -0.68 12.84
CA PHE A 123 -0.06 -0.81 11.95
C PHE A 123 -0.95 0.43 12.00
N HIS A 124 -1.17 0.99 13.20
CA HIS A 124 -2.06 2.13 13.39
C HIS A 124 -1.56 3.35 12.64
N LEU A 125 -0.26 3.64 12.70
CA LEU A 125 0.33 4.74 11.96
C LEU A 125 0.13 4.57 10.45
N LYS A 126 0.46 3.39 9.91
CA LYS A 126 0.35 3.13 8.46
C LYS A 126 -1.08 3.18 7.96
N ARG A 127 -2.03 2.60 8.71
CA ARG A 127 -3.46 2.70 8.39
C ARG A 127 -3.92 4.15 8.36
N GLN A 128 -3.53 4.96 9.36
CA GLN A 128 -3.94 6.35 9.44
C GLN A 128 -3.34 7.19 8.29
N VAL A 129 -2.09 6.94 7.91
CA VAL A 129 -1.44 7.65 6.78
C VAL A 129 -2.21 7.39 5.49
N VAL A 130 -2.52 6.13 5.16
CA VAL A 130 -3.24 5.79 3.92
C VAL A 130 -4.65 6.40 3.91
N ILE A 131 -5.39 6.29 5.00
CA ILE A 131 -6.75 6.85 5.10
C ILE A 131 -6.74 8.38 4.97
N ARG A 132 -5.82 9.05 5.66
CA ARG A 132 -5.71 10.51 5.61
C ARG A 132 -5.29 11.00 4.23
N ALA A 133 -4.31 10.33 3.60
CA ALA A 133 -3.86 10.67 2.25
C ALA A 133 -5.00 10.50 1.23
N ALA A 134 -5.74 9.39 1.29
CA ALA A 134 -6.89 9.17 0.41
C ALA A 134 -7.97 10.24 0.59
N LYS A 135 -8.32 10.58 1.83
CA LYS A 135 -9.31 11.63 2.12
C LYS A 135 -8.85 13.02 1.67
N ALA A 136 -7.57 13.34 1.88
CA ALA A 136 -7.01 14.61 1.42
C ALA A 136 -7.02 14.70 -0.12
N ALA A 137 -6.70 13.61 -0.82
CA ALA A 137 -6.75 13.55 -2.27
C ALA A 137 -8.18 13.70 -2.80
N GLU A 138 -9.16 13.05 -2.16
CA GLU A 138 -10.58 13.23 -2.48
C GLU A 138 -11.02 14.69 -2.31
N MET A 139 -10.66 15.32 -1.20
CA MET A 139 -10.98 16.74 -0.96
C MET A 139 -10.33 17.66 -2.01
N ALA A 140 -9.10 17.37 -2.43
CA ALA A 140 -8.41 18.12 -3.47
C ALA A 140 -9.07 17.95 -4.85
N LEU A 141 -9.47 16.73 -5.21
CA LEU A 141 -10.13 16.42 -6.48
C LEU A 141 -11.56 16.95 -6.57
N CYS A 142 -12.23 17.18 -5.44
CA CYS A 142 -13.59 17.74 -5.42
C CYS A 142 -13.62 19.28 -5.45
N LEU A 143 -12.47 19.96 -5.32
CA LEU A 143 -12.35 21.42 -5.44
C LEU A 143 -12.24 21.84 -6.92
N ASP A 144 -13.23 21.48 -7.73
CA ASP A 144 -13.29 21.81 -9.16
C ASP A 144 -13.85 23.22 -9.46
N ASN A 145 -13.93 24.12 -8.47
CA ASN A 145 -14.22 25.53 -8.69
C ASN A 145 -13.52 26.38 -7.62
N ILE A 146 -12.33 26.89 -7.95
CA ILE A 146 -11.71 28.02 -7.27
C ILE A 146 -12.09 29.27 -8.08
N ILE A 147 -12.81 30.21 -7.46
CA ILE A 147 -13.08 31.56 -8.02
C ILE A 147 -11.84 32.43 -7.80
#